data_AF-A0A1R4K4S2-F1
#
_entry.id   AF-A0A1R4K4S2-F1
#
_cell.length_a   1.000
_cell.length_b   1.000
_cell.length_c   1.000
_cell.angle_alpha   90.00
_cell.angle_beta   90.00
_cell.angle_gamma   90.00
#
_symmetry.space_group_name_H-M   'P 1'
#
loop_
_entity.id
_entity.type
_entity.pdbx_description
1 polymer ?
#
loop_
_entity_poly.entity_id
_entity_poly.type
_entity_poly.pdbx_seq_one_letter_code
_entity_poly.pdbx_strand_id
1 'polypeptide(L)'
;MDTCNTWQCINSFAPWLSALGTIFISGLALWLSIRDKFIRLNANYSGGLVPSYDPTKLDTYVYVLDFVNVGARDVQVVNFEWHWKHVPLLKKQRTFIQPYLDHRVAKFCSQFPMRLTDGESARLFFSADFIEKLDEPENFIFPASKLKAFFRIFTSEIYLCTSVGKKVKVSMKSGMRREIWRRYKKYNKAIHATGA
;
A
#
# COMPACT_ATOMS: atom_id res chain seq x y z
N MET A 1 -61.56 14.76 33.59
CA MET A 1 -60.15 14.57 33.23
C MET A 1 -59.84 13.13 33.57
N ASP A 2 -59.89 12.26 32.57
CA ASP A 2 -59.73 10.82 32.78
C ASP A 2 -58.29 10.53 33.20
N THR A 3 -58.14 10.04 34.43
CA THR A 3 -56.89 9.55 34.97
C THR A 3 -56.51 8.28 34.22
N CYS A 4 -55.50 8.34 33.35
CA CYS A 4 -54.92 7.16 32.70
C CYS A 4 -54.54 6.15 33.78
N ASN A 5 -55.19 4.97 33.77
CA ASN A 5 -54.73 3.85 34.58
C ASN A 5 -53.33 3.49 34.10
N THR A 6 -52.37 3.36 35.01
CA THR A 6 -50.93 3.19 34.73
C THR A 6 -50.63 2.13 33.66
N TRP A 7 -51.50 1.11 33.56
CA TRP A 7 -51.39 0.03 32.57
C TRP A 7 -51.76 0.43 31.13
N GLN A 8 -52.73 1.33 30.93
CA GLN A 8 -53.04 1.84 29.58
C GLN A 8 -51.90 2.72 29.05
N CYS A 9 -51.24 3.46 29.93
CA CYS A 9 -50.10 4.31 29.59
C CYS A 9 -48.82 3.51 29.26
N ILE A 10 -48.60 2.34 29.89
CA ILE A 10 -47.47 1.46 29.53
C ILE A 10 -47.76 0.68 28.24
N ASN A 11 -49.00 0.25 28.01
CA ASN A 11 -49.37 -0.44 26.77
C ASN A 11 -49.39 0.47 25.54
N SER A 12 -49.65 1.77 25.69
CA SER A 12 -49.44 2.74 24.61
C SER A 12 -47.95 3.04 24.37
N PHE A 13 -47.09 2.77 25.36
CA PHE A 13 -45.65 2.98 25.28
C PHE A 13 -44.91 1.84 24.55
N ALA A 14 -45.34 0.60 24.77
CA ALA A 14 -44.67 -0.58 24.23
C ALA A 14 -44.53 -0.59 22.69
N PRO A 15 -45.55 -0.20 21.88
CA PRO A 15 -45.43 -0.17 20.43
C PRO A 15 -44.41 0.85 19.90
N TRP A 16 -44.31 2.03 20.49
CA TRP A 16 -43.32 3.02 20.02
C TRP A 16 -41.90 2.63 20.42
N LEU A 17 -41.72 2.05 21.61
CA LEU A 17 -40.42 1.56 22.04
C LEU A 17 -39.96 0.40 21.14
N SER A 18 -40.88 -0.49 20.78
CA SER A 18 -40.63 -1.57 19.82
C SER A 18 -40.30 -1.04 18.42
N ALA A 19 -41.00 0.00 17.96
CA ALA A 19 -40.70 0.65 16.68
C ALA A 19 -39.30 1.27 16.67
N LEU A 20 -38.90 1.98 17.72
CA LEU A 20 -37.54 2.52 17.84
C LEU A 20 -36.49 1.42 17.92
N GLY A 21 -36.75 0.35 18.69
CA GLY A 21 -35.85 -0.80 18.75
C GLY A 21 -35.65 -1.45 17.39
N THR A 22 -36.73 -1.59 16.61
CA THR A 22 -36.70 -2.15 15.25
C THR A 22 -35.89 -1.27 14.31
N ILE A 23 -36.08 0.06 14.34
CA ILE A 23 -35.31 1.01 13.55
C ILE A 23 -33.82 0.94 13.92
N PHE A 24 -33.51 0.90 15.22
CA PHE A 24 -32.13 0.82 15.70
C PHE A 24 -31.43 -0.47 15.26
N ILE A 25 -32.07 -1.63 15.45
CA ILE A 25 -31.51 -2.93 15.04
C ILE A 25 -31.34 -2.99 13.52
N SER A 26 -32.34 -2.53 12.76
CA SER A 26 -32.27 -2.49 11.29
C SER A 26 -31.15 -1.56 10.80
N GLY A 27 -30.99 -0.40 11.45
CA GLY A 27 -29.91 0.54 11.18
C GLY A 27 -28.55 -0.03 11.50
N LEU A 28 -28.39 -0.72 12.64
CA LEU A 28 -27.15 -1.38 13.03
C LEU A 28 -26.80 -2.52 12.06
N ALA A 29 -27.78 -3.34 11.69
CA ALA A 29 -27.61 -4.43 10.72
C ALA A 29 -27.19 -3.89 9.35
N LEU A 30 -27.82 -2.81 8.88
CA LEU A 30 -27.45 -2.14 7.64
C LEU A 30 -26.02 -1.56 7.72
N TRP A 31 -25.67 -0.91 8.83
CA TRP A 31 -24.34 -0.35 9.05
C TRP A 31 -23.26 -1.43 9.03
N LEU A 32 -23.47 -2.57 9.69
CA LEU A 32 -22.57 -3.71 9.66
C LEU A 32 -22.44 -4.29 8.25
N SER A 33 -23.58 -4.50 7.56
CA SER A 33 -23.60 -5.01 6.18
C SER A 33 -22.85 -4.10 5.20
N ILE A 34 -22.94 -2.78 5.36
CA ILE A 34 -22.21 -1.81 4.54
C ILE A 34 -20.72 -1.79 4.94
N ARG A 35 -20.41 -1.85 6.24
CA ARG A 35 -19.04 -1.81 6.75
C ARG A 35 -18.18 -2.95 6.18
N ASP A 36 -18.76 -4.14 6.05
CA ASP A 36 -18.07 -5.32 5.53
C ASP A 36 -17.81 -5.26 4.02
N LYS A 37 -18.55 -4.42 3.28
CA LYS A 37 -18.33 -4.27 1.82
C LYS A 37 -17.08 -3.46 1.48
N PHE A 38 -16.53 -2.70 2.42
CA PHE A 38 -15.37 -1.84 2.17
C PHE A 38 -14.06 -2.62 2.21
N ILE A 39 -13.27 -2.48 1.13
CA ILE A 39 -11.89 -2.96 1.09
C ILE A 39 -11.05 -2.18 2.10
N ARG A 40 -10.43 -2.92 3.02
CA ARG A 40 -9.48 -2.42 4.01
C ARG A 40 -8.17 -3.20 3.88
N LEU A 41 -7.24 -2.62 3.13
CA LEU A 41 -5.87 -3.11 3.04
C LEU A 41 -4.96 -2.16 3.82
N ASN A 42 -4.15 -2.72 4.71
CA ASN A 42 -3.04 -1.99 5.30
C ASN A 42 -1.77 -2.35 4.51
N ALA A 43 -1.02 -1.35 4.05
CA ALA A 43 0.15 -1.57 3.22
C ALA A 43 1.28 -0.62 3.60
N ASN A 44 2.48 -1.17 3.82
CA ASN A 44 3.66 -0.40 4.16
C ASN A 44 4.83 -0.71 3.23
N TYR A 45 5.67 0.30 3.05
CA TYR A 45 6.94 0.17 2.35
C TYR A 45 8.07 0.44 3.35
N SER A 46 8.90 -0.57 3.57
CA SER A 46 9.94 -0.59 4.59
C SER A 46 11.25 -1.18 4.06
N GLY A 47 12.28 -1.14 4.88
CA GLY A 47 13.55 -1.83 4.63
C GLY A 47 13.63 -3.08 5.49
N GLY A 48 14.23 -4.13 4.96
CA GLY A 48 14.41 -5.40 5.65
C GLY A 48 15.71 -6.08 5.26
N LEU A 49 15.96 -7.23 5.88
CA LEU A 49 17.07 -8.12 5.55
C LEU A 49 16.48 -9.46 5.12
N VAL A 50 17.05 -10.04 4.06
CA VAL A 50 16.75 -11.41 3.63
C VAL A 50 18.06 -12.18 3.49
N PRO A 51 18.01 -13.52 3.57
CA PRO A 51 19.18 -14.35 3.32
C PRO A 51 19.81 -13.99 1.98
N SER A 52 21.12 -13.76 2.01
CA SER A 52 21.88 -13.42 0.83
C SER A 52 21.82 -14.52 -0.22
N TYR A 53 21.87 -14.14 -1.50
CA TYR A 53 22.10 -15.08 -2.60
C TYR A 53 23.59 -15.46 -2.70
N ASP A 54 24.47 -14.57 -2.26
CA ASP A 54 25.93 -14.78 -2.24
C ASP A 54 26.32 -15.60 -1.00
N PRO A 55 26.96 -16.77 -1.15
CA PRO A 55 27.32 -17.65 -0.03
C PRO A 55 28.34 -17.04 0.92
N THR A 56 29.01 -15.95 0.54
CA THR A 56 29.99 -15.24 1.39
C THR A 56 29.36 -14.19 2.30
N LYS A 57 28.06 -13.88 2.11
CA LYS A 57 27.33 -12.88 2.89
C LYS A 57 26.17 -13.55 3.58
N LEU A 58 25.91 -13.21 4.84
CA LEU A 58 24.79 -13.78 5.58
C LEU A 58 23.46 -13.20 5.08
N ASP A 59 23.31 -11.88 5.20
CA ASP A 59 22.08 -11.17 4.85
C ASP A 59 22.32 -10.06 3.83
N THR A 60 21.30 -9.82 3.01
CA THR A 60 21.25 -8.71 2.06
C THR A 60 20.11 -7.77 2.39
N TYR A 61 20.39 -6.47 2.38
CA TYR A 61 19.36 -5.45 2.54
C TYR A 61 18.43 -5.40 1.34
N VAL A 62 17.14 -5.35 1.61
CA VAL A 62 16.08 -5.30 0.61
C VAL A 62 15.02 -4.28 1.01
N TYR A 63 14.31 -3.78 0.02
CA TYR A 63 13.06 -3.07 0.28
C TYR A 63 11.92 -4.07 0.33
N VAL A 64 10.98 -3.83 1.24
CA VAL A 64 9.83 -4.71 1.47
C VAL A 64 8.56 -3.90 1.29
N LEU A 65 7.69 -4.37 0.39
CA LEU A 65 6.31 -3.93 0.29
C LEU A 65 5.44 -4.98 0.97
N ASP A 66 5.05 -4.70 2.21
CA ASP A 66 4.15 -5.54 2.98
C ASP A 66 2.72 -5.03 2.85
N PHE A 67 1.77 -5.95 2.70
CA PHE A 67 0.36 -5.60 2.75
C PHE A 67 -0.49 -6.75 3.28
N VAL A 68 -1.51 -6.37 4.03
CA VAL A 68 -2.39 -7.30 4.77
C VAL A 68 -3.83 -6.86 4.60
N ASN A 69 -4.72 -7.83 4.40
CA ASN A 69 -6.14 -7.59 4.45
C ASN A 69 -6.61 -7.53 5.90
N VAL A 70 -7.14 -6.37 6.29
CA VAL A 70 -7.67 -6.10 7.63
C VAL A 70 -9.18 -5.89 7.60
N GLY A 71 -9.82 -6.26 6.49
CA GLY A 71 -11.26 -6.22 6.32
C GLY A 71 -11.83 -7.61 6.08
N ALA A 72 -13.10 -7.79 6.46
CA ALA A 72 -13.81 -9.06 6.30
C ALA A 72 -14.01 -9.47 4.82
N ARG A 73 -13.92 -8.52 3.88
CA ARG A 73 -14.06 -8.79 2.45
C ARG A 73 -12.72 -9.20 1.85
N ASP A 74 -12.73 -10.32 1.15
CA ASP A 74 -11.61 -10.77 0.33
C ASP A 74 -11.21 -9.72 -0.71
N VAL A 75 -9.90 -9.54 -0.84
CA VAL A 75 -9.34 -8.56 -1.77
C VAL A 75 -8.40 -9.27 -2.73
N GLN A 76 -8.64 -9.08 -4.03
CA GLN A 76 -7.70 -9.51 -5.05
C GLN A 76 -6.82 -8.32 -5.44
N VAL A 77 -5.53 -8.43 -5.15
CA VAL A 77 -4.51 -7.47 -5.57
C VAL A 77 -3.96 -7.95 -6.92
N VAL A 78 -4.10 -7.12 -7.94
CA VAL A 78 -3.75 -7.46 -9.32
C VAL A 78 -2.35 -7.00 -9.66
N ASN A 79 -1.95 -5.84 -9.14
CA ASN A 79 -0.62 -5.27 -9.36
C ASN A 79 -0.35 -4.13 -8.36
N PHE A 80 0.80 -3.48 -8.48
CA PHE A 80 1.10 -2.21 -7.83
C PHE A 80 1.71 -1.20 -8.81
N GLU A 81 1.58 0.07 -8.49
CA GLU A 81 2.03 1.19 -9.31
C GLU A 81 2.89 2.12 -8.47
N TRP A 82 3.99 2.58 -9.06
CA TRP A 82 4.74 3.73 -8.56
C TRP A 82 4.25 4.99 -9.25
N HIS A 83 3.88 6.00 -8.47
CA HIS A 83 3.47 7.32 -8.94
C HIS A 83 4.53 8.33 -8.52
N TRP A 84 4.92 9.23 -9.42
CA TRP A 84 5.77 10.36 -9.05
C TRP A 84 5.47 11.55 -9.95
N LYS A 85 5.97 12.73 -9.58
CA LYS A 85 5.75 13.95 -10.35
C LYS A 85 6.99 14.32 -11.16
N HIS A 86 6.78 14.72 -12.40
CA HIS A 86 7.83 15.27 -13.26
C HIS A 86 7.85 16.80 -13.17
N VAL A 87 9.03 17.40 -12.97
CA VAL A 87 9.25 18.85 -12.99
C VAL A 87 9.56 19.27 -14.43
N PRO A 88 8.99 20.37 -14.98
CA PRO A 88 8.30 21.47 -14.28
C PRO A 88 6.77 21.35 -14.16
N LEU A 89 6.13 20.50 -14.98
CA LEU A 89 4.66 20.48 -15.12
C LEU A 89 3.90 19.73 -14.01
N LEU A 90 4.59 19.20 -13.00
CA LEU A 90 4.04 18.35 -11.92
C LEU A 90 3.17 17.17 -12.43
N LYS A 91 3.31 16.80 -13.70
CA LYS A 91 2.54 15.72 -14.33
C LYS A 91 2.84 14.41 -13.60
N LYS A 92 1.79 13.73 -13.16
CA LYS A 92 1.89 12.41 -12.53
C LYS A 92 2.30 11.39 -13.58
N GLN A 93 3.43 10.75 -13.35
CA GLN A 93 3.88 9.58 -14.08
C GLN A 93 3.53 8.32 -13.29
N ARG A 94 3.32 7.22 -14.01
CA ARG A 94 3.01 5.92 -13.43
C ARG A 94 3.93 4.89 -14.04
N THR A 95 4.46 4.00 -13.22
CA THR A 95 5.23 2.87 -13.72
C THR A 95 4.97 1.62 -12.89
N PHE A 96 4.99 0.52 -13.62
CA PHE A 96 4.88 -0.82 -13.10
C PHE A 96 6.28 -1.41 -13.13
N ILE A 97 6.68 -2.01 -12.02
CA ILE A 97 7.93 -2.76 -11.92
C ILE A 97 7.60 -4.18 -11.50
N GLN A 98 8.40 -5.14 -11.93
CA GLN A 98 8.15 -6.57 -11.73
C GLN A 98 9.24 -7.19 -10.85
N PRO A 99 9.22 -6.95 -9.53
CA PRO A 99 10.29 -7.39 -8.62
C PRO A 99 10.42 -8.91 -8.53
N TYR A 100 9.35 -9.64 -8.82
CA TYR A 100 9.34 -11.10 -8.84
C TYR A 100 10.15 -11.70 -10.01
N LEU A 101 10.64 -10.89 -10.95
CA LEU A 101 11.58 -11.33 -11.99
C LEU A 101 13.03 -11.31 -11.52
N ASP A 102 13.36 -10.63 -10.41
CA ASP A 102 14.72 -10.64 -9.87
C ASP A 102 14.96 -11.94 -9.08
N HIS A 103 15.70 -12.88 -9.67
CA HIS A 103 16.01 -14.19 -9.08
C HIS A 103 16.56 -14.13 -7.64
N ARG A 104 17.19 -13.02 -7.24
CA ARG A 104 17.76 -12.85 -5.90
C ARG A 104 16.68 -12.76 -4.81
N VAL A 105 15.52 -12.20 -5.16
CA VAL A 105 14.43 -11.92 -4.22
C VAL A 105 13.10 -12.57 -4.61
N ALA A 106 12.98 -13.07 -5.85
CA ALA A 106 11.78 -13.68 -6.41
C ALA A 106 11.22 -14.81 -5.53
N LYS A 107 12.10 -15.66 -4.97
CA LYS A 107 11.73 -16.77 -4.08
C LYS A 107 11.01 -16.35 -2.81
N PHE A 108 11.16 -15.10 -2.39
CA PHE A 108 10.50 -14.54 -1.21
C PHE A 108 9.24 -13.75 -1.55
N CYS A 109 9.01 -13.44 -2.82
CA CYS A 109 7.91 -12.59 -3.25
C CYS A 109 6.62 -13.37 -3.44
N SER A 110 5.51 -12.78 -3.00
CA SER A 110 4.17 -13.22 -3.42
C SER A 110 3.94 -12.87 -4.90
N GLN A 111 3.25 -13.74 -5.64
CA GLN A 111 3.01 -13.56 -7.08
C GLN A 111 1.67 -12.87 -7.36
N PHE A 112 1.63 -12.01 -8.38
CA PHE A 112 0.39 -11.39 -8.84
C PHE A 112 -0.27 -12.19 -9.98
N PRO A 113 -1.61 -12.16 -10.09
CA PRO A 113 -2.55 -11.61 -9.12
C PRO A 113 -2.66 -12.51 -7.88
N MET A 114 -2.94 -11.93 -6.72
CA MET A 114 -3.13 -12.67 -5.47
C MET A 114 -4.44 -12.29 -4.80
N ARG A 115 -5.10 -13.27 -4.18
CA ARG A 115 -6.27 -13.07 -3.33
C ARG A 115 -5.81 -13.11 -1.87
N LEU A 116 -6.31 -12.17 -1.07
CA LEU A 116 -6.08 -12.08 0.36
C LEU A 116 -7.41 -12.16 1.09
N THR A 117 -7.60 -13.21 1.89
CA THR A 117 -8.72 -13.32 2.85
C THR A 117 -8.42 -12.49 4.10
N ASP A 118 -9.37 -12.40 5.04
CA ASP A 118 -9.18 -11.66 6.29
C ASP A 118 -7.95 -12.18 7.06
N GLY A 119 -7.06 -11.27 7.45
CA GLY A 119 -5.80 -11.56 8.12
C GLY A 119 -4.66 -12.05 7.22
N GLU A 120 -4.92 -12.40 5.95
CA GLU A 120 -3.86 -12.82 5.04
C GLU A 120 -2.97 -11.65 4.63
N SER A 121 -1.67 -11.96 4.54
CA SER A 121 -0.64 -10.99 4.18
C SER A 121 0.19 -11.47 3.00
N ALA A 122 0.67 -10.52 2.22
CA ALA A 122 1.60 -10.76 1.14
C ALA A 122 2.75 -9.76 1.20
N ARG A 123 3.87 -10.15 0.60
CA ARG A 123 5.11 -9.37 0.62
C ARG A 123 5.76 -9.41 -0.74
N LEU A 124 6.23 -8.25 -1.19
CA LEU A 124 7.17 -8.15 -2.29
C LEU A 124 8.50 -7.64 -1.77
N PHE A 125 9.56 -8.23 -2.27
CA PHE A 125 10.93 -7.87 -1.95
C PHE A 125 11.58 -7.26 -3.18
N PHE A 126 12.25 -6.13 -2.99
CA PHE A 126 13.05 -5.48 -4.02
C PHE A 126 14.50 -5.55 -3.58
N SER A 127 15.38 -5.97 -4.48
CA SER A 127 16.81 -5.89 -4.22
C SER A 127 17.19 -4.44 -3.90
N ALA A 128 18.18 -4.27 -3.05
CA ALA A 128 18.69 -2.96 -2.68
C ALA A 128 19.03 -2.07 -3.91
N ASP A 129 19.56 -2.68 -4.95
CA ASP A 129 20.06 -2.08 -6.17
C ASP A 129 19.05 -2.08 -7.33
N PHE A 130 17.78 -2.40 -7.08
CA PHE A 130 16.81 -2.63 -8.15
C PHE A 130 16.66 -1.42 -9.07
N ILE A 131 16.72 -0.20 -8.52
CA ILE A 131 16.59 1.04 -9.28
C ILE A 131 17.79 1.25 -10.20
N GLU A 132 18.99 0.93 -9.71
CA GLU A 132 20.26 1.13 -10.43
C GLU A 132 20.39 0.16 -11.61
N LYS A 133 19.70 -0.99 -11.54
CA LYS A 133 19.69 -2.05 -12.54
C LYS A 133 18.53 -2.00 -13.52
N LEU A 134 17.65 -1.00 -13.42
CA LEU A 134 16.62 -0.79 -14.45
C LEU A 134 17.30 -0.43 -15.77
N ASP A 135 16.74 -0.86 -16.90
CA ASP A 135 17.26 -0.51 -18.24
C ASP A 135 17.29 1.02 -18.44
N GLU A 136 16.30 1.72 -17.89
CA GLU A 136 16.16 3.17 -18.00
C GLU A 136 15.95 3.83 -16.61
N PRO A 137 16.98 3.90 -15.76
CA PRO A 137 16.86 4.45 -14.41
C PRO A 137 16.55 5.96 -14.44
N GLU A 138 16.97 6.64 -15.51
CA GLU A 138 16.72 8.06 -15.75
C GLU A 138 15.25 8.39 -16.01
N ASN A 139 14.51 7.44 -16.59
CA ASN A 139 13.07 7.57 -16.84
C ASN A 139 12.24 7.27 -15.58
N PHE A 140 12.85 6.62 -14.58
CA PHE A 140 12.26 6.34 -13.27
C PHE A 140 12.60 7.44 -12.24
N ILE A 141 12.94 7.05 -11.00
CA ILE A 141 13.20 8.00 -9.89
C ILE A 141 14.66 8.47 -9.81
N PHE A 142 15.60 7.93 -10.61
CA PHE A 142 17.04 8.29 -10.62
C PHE A 142 17.47 9.04 -11.91
N PRO A 143 16.97 10.25 -12.18
CA PRO A 143 17.46 11.08 -13.28
C PRO A 143 18.87 11.63 -13.00
N ALA A 144 19.64 11.93 -14.04
CA ALA A 144 20.97 12.55 -13.92
C ALA A 144 20.97 13.89 -13.14
N SER A 145 19.88 14.66 -13.23
CA SER A 145 19.74 15.92 -12.48
C SER A 145 19.36 15.69 -11.01
N LYS A 146 20.24 16.11 -10.10
CA LYS A 146 20.05 16.02 -8.64
C LYS A 146 18.76 16.66 -8.14
N LEU A 147 18.38 17.82 -8.68
CA LEU A 147 17.15 18.50 -8.29
C LEU A 147 15.92 17.71 -8.74
N LYS A 148 15.91 17.21 -9.98
CA LYS A 148 14.82 16.36 -10.49
C LYS A 148 14.69 15.09 -9.66
N ALA A 149 15.80 14.43 -9.32
CA ALA A 149 15.81 13.22 -8.50
C ALA A 149 15.24 13.48 -7.10
N PHE A 150 15.61 14.58 -6.47
CA PHE A 150 15.06 14.97 -5.17
C PHE A 150 13.53 15.07 -5.22
N PHE A 151 12.99 15.83 -6.18
CA PHE A 151 11.54 15.93 -6.34
C PHE A 151 10.87 14.59 -6.62
N ARG A 152 11.42 13.77 -7.53
CA ARG A 152 10.84 12.46 -7.86
C ARG A 152 10.82 11.52 -6.65
N ILE A 153 11.91 11.43 -5.90
CA ILE A 153 12.03 10.53 -4.74
C ILE A 153 11.09 10.98 -3.61
N PHE A 154 11.04 12.28 -3.30
CA PHE A 154 10.24 12.77 -2.18
C PHE A 154 8.74 12.91 -2.51
N THR A 155 8.37 12.97 -3.78
CA THR A 155 6.96 12.94 -4.23
C THR A 155 6.50 11.56 -4.70
N SER A 156 7.37 10.56 -4.68
CA SER A 156 7.02 9.20 -5.09
C SER A 156 5.97 8.60 -4.15
N GLU A 157 4.99 7.89 -4.67
CA GLU A 157 3.96 7.21 -3.91
C GLU A 157 3.74 5.83 -4.52
N ILE A 158 3.50 4.83 -3.70
CA ILE A 158 3.20 3.48 -4.18
C ILE A 158 1.72 3.22 -3.94
N TYR A 159 1.06 2.61 -4.92
CA TYR A 159 -0.34 2.25 -4.86
C TYR A 159 -0.53 0.76 -5.18
N LEU A 160 -1.27 0.04 -4.36
CA LEU A 160 -1.77 -1.29 -4.69
C LEU A 160 -3.02 -1.17 -5.55
N CYS A 161 -3.08 -1.93 -6.63
CA CYS A 161 -4.21 -1.99 -7.55
C CYS A 161 -5.04 -3.23 -7.27
N THR A 162 -6.31 -3.05 -6.91
CA THR A 162 -7.24 -4.14 -6.66
C THR A 162 -8.10 -4.44 -7.89
N SER A 163 -8.65 -5.65 -7.98
CA SER A 163 -9.49 -6.07 -9.11
C SER A 163 -10.75 -5.22 -9.30
N VAL A 164 -11.23 -4.59 -8.22
CA VAL A 164 -12.38 -3.68 -8.24
C VAL A 164 -12.02 -2.24 -8.63
N GLY A 165 -10.79 -1.99 -9.07
CA GLY A 165 -10.31 -0.67 -9.50
C GLY A 165 -9.95 0.29 -8.35
N LYS A 166 -10.17 -0.08 -7.08
CA LYS A 166 -9.75 0.72 -5.93
C LYS A 166 -8.24 0.69 -5.80
N LYS A 167 -7.62 1.87 -5.72
CA LYS A 167 -6.18 2.02 -5.44
C LYS A 167 -5.97 2.28 -3.96
N VAL A 168 -5.12 1.48 -3.33
CA VAL A 168 -4.78 1.63 -1.91
C VAL A 168 -3.38 2.21 -1.82
N LYS A 169 -3.27 3.40 -1.21
CA LYS A 169 -1.98 4.07 -1.00
C LYS A 169 -1.16 3.30 0.02
N VAL A 170 0.08 3.01 -0.33
CA VAL A 170 1.05 2.38 0.56
C VAL A 170 1.73 3.46 1.41
N SER A 171 1.86 3.19 2.71
CA SER A 171 2.58 4.06 3.62
C SER A 171 4.09 3.94 3.41
N MET A 172 4.75 5.04 3.04
CA MET A 172 6.19 5.12 2.89
C MET A 172 6.77 6.11 3.90
N LYS A 173 7.51 5.60 4.89
CA LYS A 173 8.13 6.43 5.93
C LYS A 173 9.20 7.36 5.33
N SER A 174 9.36 8.55 5.93
CA SER A 174 10.37 9.53 5.50
C SER A 174 11.81 8.99 5.53
N GLY A 175 12.10 8.07 6.47
CA GLY A 175 13.37 7.34 6.53
C GLY A 175 13.69 6.57 5.25
N MET A 176 12.69 5.92 4.64
CA MET A 176 12.85 5.19 3.38
C MET A 176 13.17 6.13 2.22
N ARG A 177 12.50 7.28 2.15
CA ARG A 177 12.79 8.30 1.13
C ARG A 177 14.22 8.84 1.26
N ARG A 178 14.67 9.08 2.50
CA ARG A 178 16.06 9.50 2.78
C ARG A 178 17.06 8.42 2.39
N GLU A 179 16.74 7.15 2.60
CA GLU A 179 17.60 6.04 2.21
C GLU A 179 17.74 5.94 0.68
N ILE A 180 16.62 5.98 -0.04
CA ILE A 180 16.62 6.03 -1.52
C ILE A 180 17.43 7.24 -2.02
N TRP A 181 17.31 8.39 -1.36
CA TRP A 181 18.09 9.60 -1.68
C TRP A 181 19.60 9.43 -1.44
N ARG A 182 20.02 8.74 -0.37
CA ARG A 182 21.44 8.43 -0.13
C ARG A 182 22.00 7.52 -1.22
N ARG A 183 21.23 6.50 -1.64
CA ARG A 183 21.62 5.63 -2.75
C ARG A 183 21.74 6.38 -4.07
N TYR A 184 20.77 7.23 -4.38
CA TYR A 184 20.85 8.11 -5.54
C TYR A 184 22.14 8.94 -5.55
N LYS A 185 22.53 9.56 -4.43
CA LYS A 185 23.79 10.31 -4.34
C LYS A 185 25.02 9.46 -4.65
N LYS A 186 25.04 8.21 -4.16
CA LYS A 186 26.14 7.27 -4.42
C LYS A 186 26.19 6.87 -5.90
N TYR A 187 25.03 6.53 -6.47
CA TYR A 187 24.88 6.19 -7.89
C TYR A 187 25.30 7.35 -8.80
N ASN A 188 24.79 8.56 -8.55
CA ASN A 188 25.10 9.74 -9.34
C ASN A 188 26.60 10.10 -9.29
N LYS A 189 27.26 9.91 -8.13
CA LYS A 189 28.72 10.09 -8.02
C LYS A 189 29.48 9.08 -8.89
N ALA A 190 29.01 7.83 -8.96
CA ALA A 190 29.65 6.79 -9.76
C ALA A 190 29.52 7.05 -11.27
N ILE A 191 28.35 7.51 -11.74
CA ILE A 191 28.16 7.90 -13.16
C ILE A 191 29.12 9.04 -13.53
N HIS A 192 29.19 10.10 -12.72
CA HIS A 192 30.08 11.22 -13.02
C HIS A 192 31.58 10.87 -12.92
N ALA A 193 31.93 9.81 -12.19
CA ALA A 193 33.31 9.33 -12.12
C ALA A 193 33.70 8.42 -13.32
N THR A 194 32.72 7.88 -14.05
CA THR A 194 32.95 7.01 -15.22
C THR A 194 32.74 7.74 -16.56
N GLY A 195 32.09 8.92 -16.54
CA GLY A 195 31.92 9.80 -17.71
C GLY A 195 32.92 10.96 -17.80
N ALA A 196 33.99 10.95 -17.00
CA ALA A 196 35.11 11.89 -17.05
C ALA A 196 36.40 11.14 -17.42
#